data_AF-A0A522U770-F1
#
_entry.id   AF-A0A522U770-F1
#
_cell.length_a   1.000
_cell.length_b   1.000
_cell.length_c   1.000
_cell.angle_alpha   90.00
_cell.angle_beta   90.00
_cell.angle_gamma   90.00
#
_symmetry.space_group_name_H-M   'P 1'
#
loop_
_entity.id
_entity.type
_entity.pdbx_description
1 polymer ?
#
loop_
_entity_poly.entity_id
_entity_poly.type
_entity_poly.pdbx_seq_one_letter_code
_entity_poly.pdbx_strand_id
1 'polypeptide(L)'
;MQKYYCYVDETGQDTEGKLFLVSVIILEKERDAIKEKLKNIEKESGKGVHKWSKARRRSRISYLRLILGSGLLRNSAFFSKYEDSKAYVDLTILSTAKAISQRAEKEYTATVLVDGLKREERGRFAAGLRKLRIKVRKVRGARDESDVFVRLADAIAGFMRDKTEEEEPFPDLYKEFCVKGILKQI
;
A
#
# COMPACT_ATOMS: atom_id res chain seq x y z
N MET A 1 15.78 -15.80 10.15
CA MET A 1 14.38 -15.30 10.14
C MET A 1 14.28 -13.85 9.65
N GLN A 2 13.68 -13.66 8.47
CA GLN A 2 13.45 -12.36 7.83
C GLN A 2 12.31 -11.58 8.52
N LYS A 3 12.41 -10.25 8.54
CA LYS A 3 11.39 -9.38 9.16
C LYS A 3 10.76 -8.50 8.10
N TYR A 4 9.47 -8.68 7.87
CA TYR A 4 8.68 -7.83 6.99
C TYR A 4 7.90 -6.77 7.76
N TYR A 5 7.92 -5.56 7.22
CA TYR A 5 7.10 -4.44 7.65
C TYR A 5 6.10 -4.13 6.55
N CYS A 6 4.83 -4.37 6.84
CA CYS A 6 3.74 -4.23 5.89
C CYS A 6 2.94 -2.98 6.22
N TYR A 7 2.71 -2.15 5.23
CA TYR A 7 1.88 -0.94 5.31
C TYR A 7 0.71 -1.12 4.38
N VAL A 8 -0.49 -1.01 4.94
CA VAL A 8 -1.73 -1.32 4.25
C VAL A 8 -2.61 -0.10 4.31
N ASP A 9 -3.18 0.28 3.17
CA ASP A 9 -4.23 1.26 3.09
C ASP A 9 -5.23 0.89 1.99
N GLU A 10 -6.45 1.37 2.11
CA GLU A 10 -7.56 1.06 1.24
C GLU A 10 -8.30 2.30 0.72
N THR A 11 -8.99 2.13 -0.39
CA THR A 11 -9.93 3.15 -0.90
C THR A 11 -11.15 2.49 -1.53
N GLY A 12 -12.25 3.25 -1.62
CA GLY A 12 -13.48 2.82 -2.25
C GLY A 12 -14.58 2.35 -1.30
N GLN A 13 -14.41 2.45 0.02
CA GLN A 13 -15.49 2.20 0.99
C GLN A 13 -16.71 3.10 0.73
N ASP A 14 -16.45 4.35 0.30
CA ASP A 14 -17.44 5.34 -0.12
C ASP A 14 -18.29 4.92 -1.33
N THR A 15 -17.82 3.94 -2.10
CA THR A 15 -18.53 3.45 -3.29
C THR A 15 -19.60 2.42 -2.96
N GLU A 16 -19.75 2.06 -1.68
CA GLU A 16 -20.72 1.07 -1.19
C GLU A 16 -20.62 -0.27 -1.91
N GLY A 17 -19.37 -0.71 -2.14
CA GLY A 17 -19.02 -2.02 -2.68
C GLY A 17 -18.88 -2.09 -4.20
N LYS A 18 -19.13 -1.00 -4.93
CA LYS A 18 -18.90 -0.96 -6.39
C LYS A 18 -17.42 -1.14 -6.75
N LEU A 19 -16.53 -0.55 -5.95
CA LEU A 19 -15.09 -0.64 -6.13
C LEU A 19 -14.40 -0.62 -4.77
N PHE A 20 -13.52 -1.57 -4.53
CA PHE A 20 -12.66 -1.59 -3.34
C PHE A 20 -11.23 -1.95 -3.73
N LEU A 21 -10.29 -1.09 -3.36
CA LEU A 21 -8.88 -1.24 -3.66
C LEU A 21 -8.10 -1.32 -2.37
N VAL A 22 -7.17 -2.27 -2.30
CA VAL A 22 -6.26 -2.43 -1.15
C VAL A 22 -4.84 -2.35 -1.67
N SER A 23 -4.02 -1.48 -1.09
CA SER A 23 -2.59 -1.38 -1.35
C SER A 23 -1.79 -1.99 -0.21
N VAL A 24 -0.68 -2.64 -0.52
CA VAL A 24 0.23 -3.24 0.47
C VAL A 24 1.67 -2.96 0.09
N ILE A 25 2.40 -2.25 0.96
CA ILE A 25 3.84 -2.01 0.83
C ILE A 25 4.58 -2.93 1.81
N ILE A 26 5.51 -3.75 1.33
CA ILE A 26 6.31 -4.68 2.13
C ILE A 26 7.79 -4.32 2.04
N LEU A 27 8.37 -3.97 3.18
CA LEU A 27 9.78 -3.58 3.33
C LEU A 27 10.50 -4.44 4.36
N GLU A 28 11.83 -4.45 4.29
CA GLU A 28 12.69 -5.21 5.20
C GLU A 28 13.71 -4.31 5.92
N LYS A 29 15.01 -4.60 5.75
CA LYS A 29 16.12 -3.90 6.41
C LYS A 29 16.44 -2.56 5.77
N GLU A 30 16.13 -2.42 4.48
CA GLU A 30 16.30 -1.20 3.68
C GLU A 30 15.26 -0.13 4.00
N ARG A 31 14.29 -0.44 4.87
CA ARG A 31 13.19 0.45 5.27
C ARG A 31 13.69 1.85 5.61
N ASP A 32 14.68 2.00 6.48
CA ASP A 32 15.11 3.34 6.93
C ASP A 32 15.75 4.16 5.80
N ALA A 33 16.47 3.50 4.87
CA ALA A 33 17.01 4.16 3.68
C ALA A 33 15.91 4.58 2.69
N ILE A 34 14.89 3.73 2.49
CA ILE A 34 13.73 4.08 1.66
C ILE A 34 12.94 5.22 2.31
N LYS A 35 12.85 5.25 3.65
CA LYS A 35 12.14 6.29 4.40
C LYS A 35 12.64 7.68 4.04
N GLU A 36 13.95 7.89 4.11
CA GLU A 36 14.55 9.20 3.82
C GLU A 36 14.43 9.58 2.35
N LYS A 37 14.59 8.62 1.43
CA LYS A 37 14.36 8.88 0.00
C LYS A 37 12.92 9.26 -0.30
N LEU A 38 11.94 8.58 0.30
CA LEU A 38 10.53 8.92 0.10
C LEU A 38 10.18 10.30 0.64
N LYS A 39 10.73 10.71 1.80
CA LYS A 39 10.55 12.07 2.31
C LYS A 39 11.09 13.13 1.34
N ASN A 40 12.26 12.87 0.75
CA ASN A 40 12.82 13.76 -0.27
C ASN A 40 11.92 13.82 -1.52
N ILE A 41 11.42 12.68 -1.99
CA ILE A 41 10.47 12.62 -3.11
C ILE A 41 9.17 13.36 -2.79
N GLU A 42 8.64 13.25 -1.58
CA GLU A 42 7.44 14.00 -1.15
C GLU A 42 7.68 15.51 -1.21
N LYS A 43 8.86 15.97 -0.76
CA LYS A 43 9.25 17.38 -0.83
C LYS A 43 9.44 17.85 -2.27
N GLU A 44 10.22 17.12 -3.06
CA GLU A 44 10.58 17.46 -4.44
C GLU A 44 9.38 17.46 -5.39
N SER A 45 8.47 16.49 -5.24
CA SER A 45 7.23 16.44 -6.02
C SER A 45 6.26 17.57 -5.73
N GLY A 46 6.42 18.26 -4.60
CA GLY A 46 5.43 19.19 -4.07
C GLY A 46 4.14 18.51 -3.58
N LYS A 47 4.14 17.18 -3.38
CA LYS A 47 3.04 16.45 -2.71
C LYS A 47 3.04 16.75 -1.21
N GLY A 48 4.24 16.86 -0.61
CA GLY A 48 4.40 16.98 0.83
C GLY A 48 3.78 15.80 1.59
N VAL A 49 3.40 16.06 2.84
CA VAL A 49 2.79 15.09 3.75
C VAL A 49 1.27 14.93 3.54
N HIS A 50 0.71 15.55 2.49
CA HIS A 50 -0.73 15.47 2.22
C HIS A 50 -1.15 14.08 1.77
N LYS A 51 -2.37 13.67 2.13
CA LYS A 51 -3.06 12.52 1.52
C LYS A 51 -3.19 12.70 0.01
N TRP A 52 -3.28 11.58 -0.70
CA TRP A 52 -3.41 11.54 -2.16
C TRP A 52 -4.53 12.44 -2.66
N SER A 53 -5.73 12.31 -2.07
CA SER A 53 -6.92 13.09 -2.44
C SER A 53 -6.82 14.59 -2.20
N LYS A 54 -5.87 15.03 -1.35
CA LYS A 54 -5.62 16.45 -1.05
C LYS A 54 -4.47 17.03 -1.89
N ALA A 55 -3.67 16.20 -2.53
CA ALA A 55 -2.57 16.64 -3.35
C ALA A 55 -3.05 17.10 -4.74
N ARG A 56 -2.48 18.21 -5.22
CA ARG A 56 -2.74 18.69 -6.59
C ARG A 56 -2.33 17.62 -7.60
N ARG A 57 -3.09 17.48 -8.69
CA ARG A 57 -2.83 16.48 -9.75
C ARG A 57 -1.39 16.54 -10.28
N ARG A 58 -0.85 17.74 -10.50
CA ARG A 58 0.55 17.93 -10.93
C ARG A 58 1.55 17.35 -9.91
N SER A 59 1.31 17.55 -8.61
CA SER A 59 2.16 16.99 -7.54
C SER A 59 2.03 15.47 -7.46
N ARG A 60 0.83 14.92 -7.63
CA ARG A 60 0.57 13.46 -7.69
C ARG A 60 1.37 12.80 -8.82
N ILE A 61 1.29 13.35 -10.03
CA ILE A 61 2.03 12.85 -11.20
C ILE A 61 3.54 12.96 -10.98
N SER A 62 4.02 14.11 -10.45
CA SER A 62 5.43 14.32 -10.14
C SER A 62 5.95 13.29 -9.13
N TYR A 63 5.16 13.03 -8.07
CA TYR A 63 5.47 12.05 -7.04
C TYR A 63 5.65 10.64 -7.63
N LEU A 64 4.71 10.19 -8.48
CA LEU A 64 4.79 8.89 -9.15
C LEU A 64 6.00 8.79 -10.08
N ARG A 65 6.30 9.84 -10.85
CA ARG A 65 7.46 9.88 -11.75
C ARG A 65 8.78 9.80 -10.99
N LEU A 66 8.90 10.50 -9.87
CA LEU A 66 10.08 10.43 -9.01
C LEU A 66 10.24 9.03 -8.39
N ILE A 67 9.15 8.38 -7.96
CA ILE A 67 9.19 6.98 -7.52
C ILE A 67 9.69 6.08 -8.67
N LEU A 68 9.14 6.21 -9.87
CA LEU A 68 9.58 5.44 -11.04
C LEU A 68 11.06 5.62 -11.37
N GLY A 69 11.55 6.87 -11.31
CA GLY A 69 12.95 7.21 -11.57
C GLY A 69 13.91 6.77 -10.48
N SER A 70 13.43 6.65 -9.24
CA SER A 70 14.27 6.32 -8.08
C SER A 70 14.72 4.85 -8.01
N GLY A 71 14.04 3.96 -8.74
CA GLY A 71 14.24 2.50 -8.65
C GLY A 71 13.87 1.90 -7.29
N LEU A 72 13.22 2.67 -6.41
CA LEU A 72 12.74 2.20 -5.12
C LEU A 72 11.57 1.23 -5.29
N LEU A 73 11.31 0.45 -4.24
CA LEU A 73 10.11 -0.38 -4.10
C LEU A 73 9.97 -1.51 -5.14
N ARG A 74 11.03 -1.84 -5.89
CA ARG A 74 11.02 -2.99 -6.78
C ARG A 74 10.66 -4.25 -5.98
N ASN A 75 9.60 -4.93 -6.40
CA ASN A 75 9.01 -6.09 -5.74
C ASN A 75 8.49 -5.83 -4.31
N SER A 76 8.16 -4.58 -3.98
CA SER A 76 7.71 -4.19 -2.63
C SER A 76 6.29 -3.65 -2.56
N ALA A 77 5.70 -3.19 -3.67
CA ALA A 77 4.33 -2.68 -3.67
C ALA A 77 3.38 -3.64 -4.38
N PHE A 78 2.23 -3.88 -3.76
CA PHE A 78 1.19 -4.77 -4.22
C PHE A 78 -0.17 -4.08 -4.13
N PHE A 79 -1.12 -4.50 -4.95
CA PHE A 79 -2.52 -4.08 -4.81
C PHE A 79 -3.50 -5.19 -5.20
N SER A 80 -4.70 -5.14 -4.62
CA SER A 80 -5.85 -5.92 -5.07
C SER A 80 -7.00 -4.99 -5.44
N LYS A 81 -7.79 -5.40 -6.43
CA LYS A 81 -9.05 -4.77 -6.83
C LYS A 81 -10.19 -5.75 -6.59
N TYR A 82 -11.25 -5.28 -5.95
CA TYR A 82 -12.49 -6.01 -5.74
C TYR A 82 -13.67 -5.15 -6.18
N GLU A 83 -14.71 -5.83 -6.63
CA GLU A 83 -15.98 -5.26 -7.08
C GLU A 83 -17.11 -6.06 -6.42
N ASP A 84 -18.29 -5.45 -6.34
CA ASP A 84 -19.52 -6.04 -5.80
C ASP A 84 -19.38 -6.67 -4.40
N SER A 85 -18.63 -6.03 -3.50
CA SER A 85 -18.41 -6.54 -2.15
C SER A 85 -18.22 -5.44 -1.11
N LYS A 86 -18.83 -5.64 0.06
CA LYS A 86 -18.66 -4.80 1.25
C LYS A 86 -17.85 -5.50 2.35
N ALA A 87 -17.21 -6.63 2.03
CA ALA A 87 -16.41 -7.39 2.99
C ALA A 87 -15.03 -6.74 3.24
N TYR A 88 -15.00 -5.41 3.43
CA TYR A 88 -13.79 -4.57 3.40
C TYR A 88 -12.68 -5.12 4.29
N VAL A 89 -12.97 -5.39 5.58
CA VAL A 89 -11.98 -5.92 6.52
C VAL A 89 -11.41 -7.27 6.06
N ASP A 90 -12.26 -8.19 5.60
CA ASP A 90 -11.82 -9.52 5.19
C ASP A 90 -11.03 -9.46 3.87
N LEU A 91 -11.39 -8.57 2.96
CA LEU A 91 -10.66 -8.31 1.72
C LEU A 91 -9.30 -7.63 1.98
N THR A 92 -9.21 -6.73 2.95
CA THR A 92 -7.94 -6.13 3.39
C THR A 92 -7.02 -7.20 4.01
N ILE A 93 -7.57 -8.10 4.85
CA ILE A 93 -6.84 -9.26 5.39
C ILE A 93 -6.33 -10.16 4.26
N LEU A 94 -7.20 -10.51 3.31
CA LEU A 94 -6.87 -11.38 2.19
C LEU A 94 -5.77 -10.79 1.31
N SER A 95 -5.88 -9.51 0.95
CA SER A 95 -4.89 -8.80 0.13
C SER A 95 -3.54 -8.72 0.84
N THR A 96 -3.57 -8.43 2.15
CA THR A 96 -2.35 -8.44 2.97
C THR A 96 -1.70 -9.82 2.98
N ALA A 97 -2.48 -10.89 3.16
CA ALA A 97 -1.96 -12.26 3.17
C ALA A 97 -1.37 -12.68 1.82
N LYS A 98 -2.05 -12.35 0.72
CA LYS A 98 -1.56 -12.58 -0.65
C LYS A 98 -0.24 -11.86 -0.90
N ALA A 99 -0.14 -10.58 -0.53
CA ALA A 99 1.06 -9.77 -0.70
C ALA A 99 2.25 -10.40 0.04
N ILE A 100 2.09 -10.75 1.32
CA ILE A 100 3.21 -11.34 2.06
C ILE A 100 3.51 -12.74 1.56
N SER A 101 2.52 -13.54 1.15
CA SER A 101 2.76 -14.88 0.61
C SER A 101 3.57 -14.84 -0.70
N GLN A 102 3.34 -13.82 -1.54
CA GLN A 102 4.11 -13.63 -2.77
C GLN A 102 5.53 -13.12 -2.50
N ARG A 103 5.71 -12.31 -1.44
CA ARG A 103 7.01 -11.75 -1.08
C ARG A 103 7.86 -12.68 -0.23
N ALA A 104 7.23 -13.51 0.59
CA ALA A 104 7.86 -14.22 1.69
C ALA A 104 8.64 -15.47 1.25
N GLU A 105 9.80 -15.64 1.87
CA GLU A 105 10.54 -16.90 1.88
C GLU A 105 10.04 -17.82 3.02
N LYS A 106 10.60 -19.03 3.16
CA LYS A 106 10.10 -20.04 4.14
C LYS A 106 10.20 -19.59 5.62
N GLU A 107 11.16 -18.72 5.95
CA GLU A 107 11.39 -18.24 7.32
C GLU A 107 11.26 -16.72 7.48
N TYR A 108 10.08 -16.26 7.87
CA TYR A 108 9.81 -14.86 8.12
C TYR A 108 8.91 -14.60 9.33
N THR A 109 8.85 -13.34 9.72
CA THR A 109 7.78 -12.79 10.53
C THR A 109 7.33 -11.42 10.01
N ALA A 110 6.03 -11.14 10.06
CA ALA A 110 5.45 -9.90 9.56
C ALA A 110 4.92 -9.00 10.69
N THR A 111 5.22 -7.71 10.60
CA THR A 111 4.55 -6.64 11.34
C THR A 111 3.67 -5.87 10.38
N VAL A 112 2.37 -5.84 10.63
CA VAL A 112 1.38 -5.20 9.76
C VAL A 112 0.87 -3.92 10.41
N LEU A 113 0.95 -2.83 9.65
CA LEU A 113 0.39 -1.53 9.97
C LEU A 113 -0.71 -1.26 8.95
N VAL A 114 -1.92 -1.01 9.43
CA VAL A 114 -3.09 -0.76 8.57
C VAL A 114 -3.60 0.64 8.88
N ASP A 115 -3.77 1.50 7.87
CA ASP A 115 -4.36 2.82 8.09
C ASP A 115 -5.82 2.68 8.56
N GLY A 116 -6.28 3.59 9.41
CA GLY A 116 -7.67 3.59 9.91
C GLY A 116 -8.07 2.43 10.84
N LEU A 117 -7.25 1.36 11.00
CA LEU A 117 -7.64 0.16 11.75
C LEU A 117 -7.87 0.44 13.24
N LYS A 118 -9.12 0.24 13.68
CA LYS A 118 -9.56 0.46 15.05
C LYS A 118 -8.94 -0.55 16.01
N ARG A 119 -8.92 -0.20 17.30
CA ARG A 119 -8.33 -1.07 18.33
C ARG A 119 -9.05 -2.42 18.43
N GLU A 120 -10.37 -2.42 18.33
CA GLU A 120 -11.23 -3.61 18.36
C GLU A 120 -11.00 -4.56 17.17
N GLU A 121 -10.67 -4.02 15.99
CA GLU A 121 -10.52 -4.81 14.76
C GLU A 121 -9.18 -5.56 14.69
N ARG A 122 -8.17 -5.15 15.48
CA ARG A 122 -6.82 -5.74 15.47
C ARG A 122 -6.82 -7.23 15.78
N GLY A 123 -7.68 -7.68 16.69
CA GLY A 123 -7.80 -9.08 17.06
C GLY A 123 -8.27 -9.92 15.88
N ARG A 124 -9.37 -9.49 15.24
CA ARG A 124 -9.92 -10.10 14.03
C ARG A 124 -8.89 -10.13 12.91
N PHE A 125 -8.20 -9.01 12.67
CA PHE A 125 -7.21 -8.90 11.60
C PHE A 125 -6.05 -9.87 11.80
N ALA A 126 -5.48 -9.93 13.01
CA ALA A 126 -4.41 -10.86 13.34
C ALA A 126 -4.85 -12.33 13.25
N ALA A 127 -6.07 -12.64 13.71
CA ALA A 127 -6.63 -13.99 13.61
C ALA A 127 -6.85 -14.40 12.14
N GLY A 128 -7.38 -13.50 11.31
CA GLY A 128 -7.59 -13.72 9.87
C GLY A 128 -6.28 -14.00 9.13
N LEU A 129 -5.24 -13.21 9.37
CA LEU A 129 -3.91 -13.46 8.81
C LEU A 129 -3.34 -14.83 9.22
N ARG A 130 -3.48 -15.23 10.48
CA ARG A 130 -3.03 -16.55 10.96
C ARG A 130 -3.82 -17.69 10.33
N LYS A 131 -5.14 -17.53 10.13
CA LYS A 131 -5.98 -18.50 9.42
C LYS A 131 -5.51 -18.70 7.98
N LEU A 132 -4.99 -17.65 7.36
CA LEU A 132 -4.34 -17.68 6.04
C LEU A 132 -2.87 -18.08 6.10
N ARG A 133 -2.42 -18.71 7.19
CA ARG A 133 -1.05 -19.24 7.41
C ARG A 133 0.07 -18.18 7.40
N ILE A 134 -0.26 -16.92 7.68
CA ILE A 134 0.74 -15.85 7.78
C ILE A 134 1.38 -15.81 9.17
N LYS A 135 2.72 -15.81 9.20
CA LYS A 135 3.52 -15.68 10.43
C LYS A 135 3.54 -14.23 10.94
N VAL A 136 2.45 -13.78 11.54
CA VAL A 136 2.31 -12.40 12.03
C VAL A 136 2.83 -12.25 13.46
N ARG A 137 3.75 -11.30 13.68
CA ARG A 137 4.22 -10.87 15.01
C ARG A 137 3.28 -9.86 15.64
N LYS A 138 2.83 -8.88 14.85
CA LYS A 138 2.04 -7.75 15.35
C LYS A 138 1.16 -7.17 14.25
N VAL A 139 -0.06 -6.82 14.61
CA VAL A 139 -0.95 -5.97 13.82
C VAL A 139 -1.27 -4.72 14.62
N ARG A 140 -1.20 -3.54 14.00
CA ARG A 140 -1.59 -2.28 14.62
C ARG A 140 -2.21 -1.34 13.60
N GLY A 141 -3.10 -0.47 14.06
CA GLY A 141 -3.47 0.70 13.27
C GLY A 141 -2.28 1.64 13.14
N ALA A 142 -2.09 2.22 11.95
CA ALA A 142 -1.30 3.42 11.80
C ALA A 142 -2.05 4.54 12.53
N ARG A 143 -1.39 5.18 13.50
CA ARG A 143 -1.99 6.30 14.25
C ARG A 143 -1.59 7.65 13.69
N ASP A 144 -0.67 7.66 12.74
CA ASP A 144 0.04 8.87 12.39
C ASP A 144 0.22 8.91 10.89
N GLU A 145 -0.55 9.79 10.26
CA GLU A 145 -0.34 10.22 8.88
C GLU A 145 1.07 10.79 8.68
N SER A 146 1.88 10.98 9.75
CA SER A 146 3.31 11.29 9.69
C SER A 146 4.21 10.13 9.21
N ASP A 147 3.77 8.86 9.21
CA ASP A 147 4.57 7.78 8.64
C ASP A 147 4.51 7.80 7.10
N VAL A 148 5.66 8.02 6.48
CA VAL A 148 5.80 8.11 5.02
C VAL A 148 5.35 6.85 4.28
N PHE A 149 5.41 5.68 4.90
CA PHE A 149 5.00 4.43 4.26
C PHE A 149 3.49 4.23 4.27
N VAL A 150 2.80 4.79 5.28
CA VAL A 150 1.34 4.83 5.30
C VAL A 150 0.86 5.78 4.21
N ARG A 151 1.48 6.97 4.09
CA ARG A 151 1.19 7.90 2.98
C ARG A 151 1.54 7.33 1.61
N LEU A 152 2.56 6.47 1.51
CA LEU A 152 2.86 5.75 0.28
C LEU A 152 1.78 4.73 -0.05
N ALA A 153 1.28 3.97 0.93
CA ALA A 153 0.15 3.06 0.72
C ALA A 153 -1.10 3.84 0.23
N ASP A 154 -1.47 4.93 0.91
CA ASP A 154 -2.54 5.87 0.48
C ASP A 154 -2.33 6.37 -0.95
N ALA A 155 -1.11 6.79 -1.28
CA ALA A 155 -0.78 7.23 -2.63
C ALA A 155 -0.94 6.13 -3.68
N ILE A 156 -0.56 4.88 -3.38
CA ILE A 156 -0.74 3.75 -4.31
C ILE A 156 -2.22 3.38 -4.43
N ALA A 157 -2.97 3.32 -3.34
CA ALA A 157 -4.40 3.04 -3.37
C ALA A 157 -5.16 4.10 -4.21
N GLY A 158 -4.88 5.38 -3.95
CA GLY A 158 -5.43 6.49 -4.70
C GLY A 158 -5.00 6.52 -6.18
N PHE A 159 -3.74 6.23 -6.47
CA PHE A 159 -3.27 6.08 -7.86
C PHE A 159 -4.02 4.97 -8.60
N MET A 160 -4.25 3.83 -7.96
CA MET A 160 -5.01 2.74 -8.57
C MET A 160 -6.48 3.09 -8.77
N ARG A 161 -7.05 3.94 -7.93
CA ARG A 161 -8.40 4.50 -8.12
C ARG A 161 -8.44 5.43 -9.32
N ASP A 162 -7.56 6.44 -9.37
CA ASP A 162 -7.48 7.36 -10.51
C ASP A 162 -7.25 6.61 -11.84
N LYS A 163 -6.43 5.55 -11.82
CA LYS A 163 -6.21 4.67 -12.98
C LYS A 163 -7.47 3.89 -13.37
N THR A 164 -8.24 3.43 -12.39
CA THR A 164 -9.47 2.65 -12.65
C THR A 164 -10.58 3.55 -13.20
N GLU A 165 -10.56 4.83 -12.83
CA GLU A 165 -11.43 5.89 -13.35
C GLU A 165 -10.92 6.46 -14.69
N GLU A 166 -9.90 5.84 -15.31
CA GLU A 166 -9.30 6.18 -16.60
C GLU A 166 -8.80 7.63 -16.71
N GLU A 167 -8.37 8.23 -15.59
CA GLU A 167 -7.81 9.57 -15.59
C GLU A 167 -6.39 9.61 -16.18
N GLU A 168 -6.17 10.33 -17.28
CA GLU A 168 -4.82 10.52 -17.84
C GLU A 168 -3.89 11.34 -16.90
N PRO A 169 -2.60 11.03 -16.69
CA PRO A 169 -1.78 10.02 -17.37
C PRO A 169 -1.64 8.71 -16.57
N PHE A 170 -2.57 8.41 -15.66
CA PHE A 170 -2.40 7.34 -14.69
C PHE A 170 -2.38 5.93 -15.32
N PRO A 171 -3.15 5.61 -16.40
CA PRO A 171 -3.03 4.34 -17.09
C PRO A 171 -1.62 4.06 -17.65
N ASP A 172 -0.95 5.07 -18.21
CA ASP A 172 0.39 4.90 -18.76
C ASP A 172 1.46 4.78 -17.68
N LEU A 173 1.37 5.61 -16.64
CA LEU A 173 2.22 5.43 -15.46
C LEU A 173 2.07 4.03 -14.87
N TYR A 174 0.85 3.48 -14.81
CA TYR A 174 0.62 2.14 -14.27
C TYR A 174 1.36 1.07 -15.07
N LYS A 175 1.36 1.16 -16.41
CA LYS A 175 2.13 0.25 -17.27
C LYS A 175 3.62 0.33 -16.94
N GLU A 176 4.18 1.52 -16.78
CA GLU A 176 5.59 1.71 -16.42
C GLU A 176 5.94 1.12 -15.04
N PHE A 177 5.07 1.33 -14.04
CA PHE A 177 5.23 0.74 -12.70
C PHE A 177 5.28 -0.79 -12.75
N CYS A 178 4.42 -1.41 -13.57
CA CYS A 178 4.39 -2.85 -13.75
C CYS A 178 5.65 -3.36 -14.47
N VAL A 179 6.05 -2.71 -15.57
CA VAL A 179 7.25 -3.07 -16.34
C VAL A 179 8.52 -2.98 -15.49
N LYS A 180 8.63 -1.95 -14.64
CA LYS A 180 9.76 -1.82 -13.70
C LYS A 180 9.65 -2.74 -12.49
N GLY A 181 8.57 -3.51 -12.36
CA GLY A 181 8.33 -4.43 -11.25
C GLY A 181 8.14 -3.74 -9.92
N ILE A 182 7.71 -2.47 -9.92
CA ILE A 182 7.49 -1.68 -8.71
C ILE A 182 6.15 -2.05 -8.09
N LEU A 183 5.10 -2.14 -8.91
CA LEU A 183 3.74 -2.46 -8.48
C LEU A 183 3.26 -3.77 -9.11
N LYS A 184 2.62 -4.62 -8.31
CA LYS A 184 2.06 -5.91 -8.75
C LYS A 184 0.62 -6.07 -8.29
N GLN A 185 -0.22 -6.60 -9.17
CA GLN A 185 -1.58 -7.00 -8.79
C GLN A 185 -1.57 -8.39 -8.15
N ILE A 186 -2.41 -8.59 -7.13
CA ILE A 186 -2.56 -9.83 -6.35
C ILE A 186 -4.01 -10.20 -6.07
#